data_AF-A0A432UGR7-F1
#
_entry.id   AF-A0A432UGR7-F1
#
_cell.length_a   1.000
_cell.length_b   1.000
_cell.length_c   1.000
_cell.angle_alpha   90.00
_cell.angle_beta   90.00
_cell.angle_gamma   90.00
#
_symmetry.space_group_name_H-M   'P 1'
#
loop_
_entity.id
_entity.type
_entity.pdbx_description
1 polymer ?
#
loop_
_entity_poly.entity_id
_entity_poly.type
_entity_poly.pdbx_seq_one_letter_code
_entity_poly.pdbx_strand_id
1 'polypeptide(L)'
;MVKKREEILEFVQEREKPEGGFGATPRLPATVEDTYFAVRTLRELSALRENILKRLRAFLKGKPPGPSTQPVVLQRWLWLAAKAGLRPPEGVKDLLAAFLRRIHPHSLKPLVLSALYESARFLKIPVGEDLPKVACTLRPRTLSDLYHLSRVAPELLTQ
;
A
#
# COMPACT_ATOMS: atom_id res chain seq x y z
N MET A 1 -3.70 -15.13 -28.50
CA MET A 1 -4.10 -13.85 -27.87
C MET A 1 -3.06 -13.39 -26.84
N VAL A 2 -1.77 -13.38 -27.22
CA VAL A 2 -0.62 -13.23 -26.29
C VAL A 2 -0.14 -11.76 -26.19
N LYS A 3 -0.12 -11.02 -27.32
CA LYS A 3 0.41 -9.64 -27.47
C LYS A 3 0.18 -8.66 -26.30
N LYS A 4 -1.01 -8.67 -25.68
CA LYS A 4 -1.36 -7.71 -24.63
C LYS A 4 -0.56 -7.89 -23.34
N ARG A 5 -0.10 -9.11 -23.04
CA ARG A 5 0.70 -9.35 -21.83
C ARG A 5 2.10 -8.77 -21.98
N GLU A 6 2.77 -9.02 -23.10
CA GLU A 6 4.11 -8.52 -23.37
C GLU A 6 4.13 -6.99 -23.44
N GLU A 7 3.13 -6.36 -24.07
CA GLU A 7 2.97 -4.89 -24.10
C GLU A 7 2.84 -4.29 -22.69
N ILE A 8 2.10 -4.94 -21.78
CA ILE A 8 1.99 -4.47 -20.39
C ILE A 8 3.33 -4.66 -19.64
N LEU A 9 4.05 -5.76 -19.90
CA LEU A 9 5.36 -5.98 -19.28
C LEU A 9 6.38 -4.93 -19.73
N GLU A 10 6.43 -4.63 -21.02
CA GLU A 10 7.27 -3.58 -21.58
C GLU A 10 6.92 -2.22 -20.95
N PHE A 11 5.63 -1.88 -20.89
CA PHE A 11 5.15 -0.67 -20.22
C PHE A 11 5.64 -0.58 -18.76
N VAL A 12 5.56 -1.67 -17.99
CA VAL A 12 6.03 -1.65 -16.59
C VAL A 12 7.56 -1.55 -16.51
N GLN A 13 8.28 -2.24 -17.39
CA GLN A 13 9.75 -2.24 -17.41
C GLN A 13 10.34 -0.88 -17.76
N GLU A 14 9.76 -0.15 -18.71
CA GLU A 14 10.18 1.23 -19.05
C GLU A 14 10.10 2.21 -17.87
N ARG A 15 9.32 1.87 -16.84
CA ARG A 15 9.11 2.68 -15.64
C ARG A 15 10.02 2.30 -14.49
N GLU A 16 10.79 1.22 -14.59
CA GLU A 16 11.77 0.83 -13.56
C GLU A 16 12.95 1.81 -13.55
N LYS A 17 13.43 2.16 -12.36
CA LYS A 17 14.54 3.11 -12.17
C LYS A 17 15.81 2.42 -11.68
N PRO A 18 17.01 2.97 -11.92
CA PRO A 18 18.27 2.38 -11.48
C PRO A 18 18.29 2.00 -10.00
N GLU A 19 17.70 2.84 -9.14
CA GLU A 19 17.55 2.62 -7.69
C GLU A 19 16.60 1.47 -7.29
N GLY A 20 15.81 0.95 -8.24
CA GLY A 20 14.97 -0.24 -8.08
C GLY A 20 13.48 0.00 -7.89
N GLY A 21 13.05 1.25 -7.72
CA GLY A 21 11.64 1.61 -7.71
C GLY A 21 11.09 1.84 -9.12
N PHE A 22 9.80 2.17 -9.20
CA PHE A 22 9.12 2.53 -10.45
C PHE A 22 8.53 3.93 -10.35
N GLY A 23 8.47 4.65 -11.47
CA GLY A 23 7.81 5.95 -11.58
C GLY A 23 6.58 5.89 -12.50
N ALA A 24 5.69 6.88 -12.39
CA ALA A 24 4.49 6.95 -13.23
C ALA A 24 4.80 6.99 -14.74
N THR A 25 5.92 7.62 -15.13
CA THR A 25 6.41 7.69 -16.50
C THR A 25 7.91 7.36 -16.58
N PRO A 26 8.44 7.07 -17.78
CA PRO A 26 9.87 6.79 -17.96
C PRO A 26 10.81 7.92 -17.47
N ARG A 27 10.33 9.17 -17.41
CA ARG A 27 11.15 10.34 -17.03
C ARG A 27 10.99 10.80 -15.59
N LEU A 28 9.94 10.37 -14.89
CA LEU A 28 9.70 10.75 -13.50
C LEU A 28 10.50 9.87 -12.52
N PRO A 29 10.89 10.39 -11.34
CA PRO A 29 11.57 9.60 -10.32
C PRO A 29 10.66 8.50 -9.76
N ALA A 30 11.26 7.48 -9.14
CA ALA A 30 10.48 6.42 -8.51
C ALA A 30 9.77 6.91 -7.23
N THR A 31 8.51 6.50 -7.07
CA THR A 31 7.71 6.73 -5.86
C THR A 31 7.25 5.41 -5.26
N VAL A 32 6.95 5.39 -3.96
CA VAL A 32 6.41 4.20 -3.28
C VAL A 32 5.06 3.79 -3.89
N GLU A 33 4.27 4.77 -4.31
CA GLU A 33 2.95 4.55 -4.93
C GLU A 33 3.07 3.88 -6.30
N ASP A 34 3.88 4.43 -7.20
CA ASP A 34 4.08 3.86 -8.53
C ASP A 34 4.74 2.48 -8.45
N THR A 35 5.71 2.33 -7.54
CA THR A 35 6.36 1.04 -7.24
C THR A 35 5.35 0.00 -6.76
N TYR A 36 4.40 0.38 -5.91
CA TYR A 36 3.34 -0.50 -5.45
C TYR A 36 2.48 -1.02 -6.62
N PHE A 37 2.05 -0.13 -7.51
CA PHE A 37 1.26 -0.53 -8.67
C PHE A 37 2.07 -1.40 -9.64
N ALA A 38 3.31 -1.04 -9.94
CA ALA A 38 4.19 -1.83 -10.81
C ALA A 38 4.41 -3.26 -10.27
N VAL A 39 4.77 -3.39 -8.99
CA VAL A 39 5.03 -4.70 -8.37
C VAL A 39 3.75 -5.55 -8.29
N ARG A 40 2.59 -4.93 -8.02
CA ARG A 40 1.31 -5.64 -8.09
C ARG A 40 1.02 -6.14 -9.50
N THR A 41 1.17 -5.29 -10.52
CA THR A 41 0.98 -5.68 -11.93
C THR A 41 1.90 -6.84 -12.30
N LEU A 42 3.19 -6.76 -11.98
CA LEU A 42 4.14 -7.86 -12.22
C LEU A 42 3.74 -9.15 -11.51
N ARG A 43 3.20 -9.06 -10.29
CA ARG A 43 2.68 -10.23 -9.57
C ARG A 43 1.47 -10.85 -10.27
N GLU A 44 0.49 -10.04 -10.67
CA GLU A 44 -0.70 -10.53 -11.39
C GLU A 44 -0.35 -11.15 -12.76
N LEU A 45 0.73 -10.69 -13.39
CA LEU A 45 1.24 -11.23 -14.65
C LEU A 45 2.20 -12.42 -14.48
N SER A 46 2.39 -12.90 -13.25
CA SER A 46 3.36 -13.95 -12.89
C SER A 46 4.79 -13.64 -13.38
N ALA A 47 5.15 -12.36 -13.36
CA ALA A 47 6.42 -11.83 -13.85
C ALA A 47 7.29 -11.18 -12.74
N LEU A 48 6.83 -11.20 -11.49
CA LEU A 48 7.62 -10.73 -10.35
C LEU A 48 8.75 -11.71 -10.04
N ARG A 49 10.00 -11.29 -10.25
CA ARG A 49 11.20 -12.12 -10.11
C ARG A 49 12.09 -11.66 -8.95
N GLU A 50 12.98 -12.55 -8.51
CA GLU A 50 13.88 -12.31 -7.38
C GLU A 50 14.82 -11.11 -7.58
N ASN A 51 15.31 -10.87 -8.80
CA ASN A 51 16.15 -9.71 -9.11
C ASN A 51 15.39 -8.38 -8.90
N ILE A 52 14.10 -8.34 -9.25
CA ILE A 52 13.23 -7.18 -9.02
C ILE A 52 13.03 -6.98 -7.51
N LEU A 53 12.81 -8.05 -6.75
CA LEU A 53 12.68 -7.99 -5.29
C LEU A 53 13.95 -7.47 -4.60
N LYS A 54 15.14 -7.87 -5.07
CA LYS A 54 16.43 -7.35 -4.57
C LYS A 54 16.57 -5.84 -4.79
N ARG A 55 16.25 -5.35 -5.99
CA ARG A 55 16.28 -3.93 -6.32
C ARG A 55 15.22 -3.13 -5.57
N LEU A 56 14.00 -3.67 -5.47
CA LEU A 56 12.93 -3.12 -4.64
C LEU A 56 13.38 -2.94 -3.18
N ARG A 57 14.09 -3.91 -2.61
CA ARG A 57 14.63 -3.82 -1.25
C ARG A 57 15.59 -2.63 -1.10
N ALA A 58 16.47 -2.41 -2.07
CA ALA A 58 17.40 -1.28 -2.06
C ALA A 58 16.65 0.07 -2.13
N PHE A 59 15.67 0.17 -3.03
CA PHE A 59 14.79 1.34 -3.14
C PHE A 59 14.09 1.68 -1.82
N LEU A 60 13.46 0.68 -1.18
CA LEU A 60 12.73 0.89 0.09
C LEU A 60 13.64 1.30 1.23
N LYS A 61 14.88 0.78 1.29
CA LYS A 61 15.89 1.20 2.28
C LYS A 61 16.28 2.67 2.11
N GLY A 62 16.32 3.18 0.87
CA GLY A 62 16.57 4.59 0.58
C GLY A 62 15.36 5.51 0.82
N LYS A 63 14.18 4.94 1.09
CA LYS A 63 12.93 5.69 1.34
C LYS A 63 12.16 5.08 2.53
N PRO A 64 12.72 5.08 3.75
CA PRO A 64 12.00 4.57 4.92
C PRO A 64 10.80 5.48 5.25
N PRO A 65 9.71 4.92 5.83
CA PRO A 65 8.61 5.73 6.34
C PRO A 65 9.08 6.64 7.48
N GLY A 66 8.52 7.84 7.54
CA GLY A 66 8.81 8.85 8.57
C GLY A 66 7.58 9.72 8.89
N PRO A 67 7.72 10.74 9.76
CA PRO A 67 6.59 11.55 10.24
C PRO A 67 5.72 12.21 9.16
N SER A 68 6.30 12.53 8.00
CA SER A 68 5.58 13.10 6.84
C SER A 68 4.91 12.06 5.94
N THR A 69 5.09 10.76 6.21
CA THR A 69 4.54 9.69 5.37
C THR A 69 3.04 9.59 5.54
N GLN A 70 2.29 9.67 4.45
CA GLN A 70 0.83 9.51 4.52
C GLN A 70 0.44 8.06 4.84
N PRO A 71 -0.68 7.79 5.54
CA PRO A 71 -1.10 6.44 5.89
C PRO A 71 -1.20 5.46 4.71
N VAL A 72 -1.69 5.95 3.57
CA VAL A 72 -1.80 5.14 2.34
C VAL A 72 -0.41 4.76 1.81
N VAL A 73 0.54 5.70 1.84
CA VAL A 73 1.92 5.45 1.43
C VAL A 73 2.61 4.48 2.39
N LEU A 74 2.36 4.62 3.70
CA LEU A 74 2.86 3.68 4.71
C LEU A 74 2.35 2.25 4.44
N GLN A 75 1.05 2.07 4.22
CA GLN A 75 0.48 0.75 3.92
C GLN A 75 1.12 0.12 2.68
N ARG A 76 1.29 0.90 1.61
CA ARG A 76 1.93 0.44 0.37
C ARG A 76 3.40 0.07 0.59
N TRP A 77 4.12 0.88 1.36
CA TRP A 77 5.49 0.61 1.75
C TRP A 77 5.60 -0.71 2.53
N LEU A 78 4.73 -0.94 3.52
CA LEU A 78 4.69 -2.17 4.30
C LEU A 78 4.42 -3.41 3.44
N TRP A 79 3.48 -3.30 2.50
CA TRP A 79 3.19 -4.38 1.56
C TRP A 79 4.40 -4.70 0.67
N LEU A 80 5.05 -3.66 0.12
CA LEU A 80 6.26 -3.81 -0.69
C LEU A 80 7.42 -4.41 0.12
N ALA A 81 7.62 -3.95 1.34
CA ALA A 81 8.64 -4.47 2.25
C ALA A 81 8.42 -5.96 2.54
N ALA A 82 7.18 -6.37 2.79
CA ALA A 82 6.84 -7.78 2.98
C ALA A 82 7.19 -8.63 1.75
N LYS A 83 6.89 -8.14 0.54
CA LYS A 83 7.26 -8.84 -0.71
C LYS A 83 8.76 -8.88 -0.94
N ALA A 84 9.46 -7.82 -0.57
CA ALA A 84 10.92 -7.75 -0.67
C ALA A 84 11.64 -8.50 0.46
N GLY A 85 10.94 -9.14 1.41
CA GLY A 85 11.56 -9.74 2.60
C GLY A 85 12.28 -8.74 3.50
N LEU A 86 11.86 -7.47 3.47
CA LEU A 86 12.42 -6.39 4.28
C LEU A 86 11.60 -6.24 5.56
N ARG A 87 12.27 -6.22 6.71
CA ARG A 87 11.63 -5.90 7.99
C ARG A 87 11.35 -4.40 8.07
N PRO A 88 10.17 -3.97 8.57
CA PRO A 88 9.90 -2.56 8.83
C PRO A 88 10.90 -1.98 9.84
N PRO A 89 11.34 -0.71 9.68
CA PRO A 89 12.12 0.01 10.69
C PRO A 89 11.39 0.06 12.04
N GLU A 90 12.14 0.13 13.13
CA GLU A 90 11.60 0.08 14.50
C GLU A 90 10.54 1.16 14.77
N GLY A 91 10.79 2.41 14.34
CA GLY A 91 9.88 3.54 14.54
C GLY A 91 8.59 3.51 13.72
N VAL A 92 8.39 2.52 12.83
CA VAL A 92 7.15 2.44 12.03
C VAL A 92 5.93 2.14 12.90
N LYS A 93 6.12 1.38 13.99
CA LYS A 93 5.02 1.11 14.94
C LYS A 93 4.57 2.39 15.64
N ASP A 94 5.52 3.19 16.10
CA ASP A 94 5.24 4.47 16.77
C ASP A 94 4.61 5.47 15.81
N LEU A 95 5.07 5.50 14.55
CA LEU A 95 4.48 6.30 13.49
C LEU A 95 3.01 5.94 13.28
N LEU A 96 2.68 4.65 13.18
CA LEU A 96 1.30 4.21 13.02
C LEU A 96 0.44 4.53 14.24
N ALA A 97 0.96 4.30 15.45
CA ALA A 97 0.26 4.65 16.69
C ALA A 97 0.00 6.16 16.79
N ALA A 98 0.91 7.01 16.30
CA ALA A 98 0.71 8.44 16.22
C ALA A 98 -0.41 8.83 15.24
N PHE A 99 -0.55 8.15 14.10
CA PHE A 99 -1.70 8.37 13.20
C PHE A 99 -3.01 7.97 13.87
N LEU A 100 -3.07 6.80 14.49
CA LEU A 100 -4.28 6.30 15.15
C LEU A 100 -4.76 7.24 16.26
N ARG A 101 -3.85 7.86 17.02
CA ARG A 101 -4.20 8.83 18.08
C ARG A 101 -4.70 10.18 17.56
N ARG A 102 -4.24 10.61 16.39
CA ARG A 102 -4.51 11.97 15.86
C ARG A 102 -5.78 12.06 15.03
N ILE A 103 -6.36 10.93 14.66
CA ILE A 103 -7.40 10.90 13.65
C ILE A 103 -8.77 10.78 14.31
N HIS A 104 -9.67 11.68 13.93
CA HIS A 104 -11.11 11.53 14.15
C HIS A 104 -11.68 10.63 13.05
N PRO A 105 -12.11 9.40 13.37
CA PRO A 105 -12.40 8.40 12.34
C PRO A 105 -13.54 8.82 11.38
N HIS A 106 -14.52 9.60 11.83
CA HIS A 106 -15.67 10.03 11.04
C HIS A 106 -15.34 11.01 9.91
N SER A 107 -14.15 11.62 9.91
CA SER A 107 -13.69 12.51 8.82
C SER A 107 -12.75 11.83 7.83
N LEU A 108 -12.46 10.53 8.00
CA LEU A 108 -11.54 9.82 7.13
C LEU A 108 -12.20 9.38 5.82
N LYS A 109 -11.44 9.52 4.73
CA LYS A 109 -11.74 8.83 3.48
C LYS A 109 -11.61 7.31 3.70
N PRO A 110 -12.49 6.46 3.12
CA PRO A 110 -12.42 5.01 3.24
C PRO A 110 -11.04 4.41 2.92
N LEU A 111 -10.36 4.91 1.88
CA LEU A 111 -8.99 4.50 1.54
C LEU A 111 -8.00 4.69 2.69
N VAL A 112 -8.09 5.81 3.42
CA VAL A 112 -7.19 6.09 4.55
C VAL A 112 -7.53 5.17 5.73
N LEU A 113 -8.81 4.95 5.98
CA LEU A 113 -9.30 4.03 7.02
C LEU A 113 -8.76 2.61 6.79
N SER A 114 -8.90 2.08 5.57
CA SER A 114 -8.41 0.74 5.24
C SER A 114 -6.88 0.68 5.30
N ALA A 115 -6.18 1.72 4.88
CA ALA A 115 -4.73 1.78 4.95
C ALA A 115 -4.21 1.67 6.40
N LEU A 116 -4.82 2.41 7.33
CA LEU A 116 -4.48 2.34 8.75
C LEU A 116 -4.78 0.98 9.35
N TYR A 117 -5.98 0.45 9.09
CA TYR A 117 -6.41 -0.85 9.58
C TYR A 117 -5.49 -1.98 9.12
N GLU A 118 -5.18 -2.04 7.82
CA GLU A 118 -4.30 -3.05 7.26
C GLU A 118 -2.86 -2.93 7.76
N SER A 119 -2.36 -1.69 7.90
CA SER A 119 -1.02 -1.45 8.45
C SER A 119 -0.93 -1.95 9.89
N ALA A 120 -1.98 -1.72 10.69
CA ALA A 120 -2.01 -2.16 12.08
C ALA A 120 -2.08 -3.68 12.20
N ARG A 121 -2.93 -4.32 11.39
CA ARG A 121 -2.97 -5.79 11.31
C ARG A 121 -1.63 -6.38 10.88
N PHE A 122 -0.99 -5.77 9.88
CA PHE A 122 0.33 -6.21 9.41
C PHE A 122 1.39 -6.11 10.52
N LEU A 123 1.38 -5.03 11.29
CA LEU A 123 2.33 -4.78 12.38
C LEU A 123 1.92 -5.42 13.73
N LYS A 124 0.77 -6.10 13.77
CA LYS A 124 0.14 -6.66 14.97
C LYS A 124 -0.08 -5.61 16.07
N ILE A 125 -0.47 -4.40 15.67
CA ILE A 125 -0.87 -3.33 16.57
C ILE A 125 -2.39 -3.42 16.77
N PRO A 126 -2.88 -3.37 18.02
CA PRO A 126 -4.32 -3.33 18.26
C PRO A 126 -4.88 -2.03 17.68
N VAL A 127 -5.72 -2.20 16.67
CA VAL A 127 -6.66 -1.16 16.25
C VAL A 127 -7.85 -1.29 17.17
N GLY A 128 -8.05 -0.31 18.06
CA GLY A 128 -9.21 -0.29 18.94
C GLY A 128 -10.51 -0.50 18.18
N GLU A 129 -11.58 -0.88 18.88
CA GLU A 129 -12.88 -1.20 18.27
C GLU A 129 -13.46 -0.07 17.42
N ASP A 130 -12.94 1.15 17.58
CA ASP A 130 -13.39 2.36 16.90
C ASP A 130 -13.29 2.29 15.38
N LEU A 131 -12.23 1.68 14.81
CA LEU A 131 -12.04 1.72 13.34
C LEU A 131 -13.07 0.89 12.57
N PRO A 132 -13.32 -0.40 12.89
CA PRO A 132 -14.40 -1.16 12.29
C PRO A 132 -15.78 -0.56 12.56
N LYS A 133 -16.06 -0.11 13.80
CA LYS A 133 -17.32 0.55 14.13
C LYS A 133 -17.56 1.77 13.25
N VAL A 134 -16.53 2.61 13.08
CA VAL A 134 -16.62 3.79 12.21
C VAL A 134 -16.83 3.37 10.76
N ALA A 135 -16.13 2.35 10.26
CA ALA A 135 -16.34 1.86 8.90
C ALA A 135 -17.82 1.51 8.65
N CYS A 136 -18.49 0.88 9.61
CA CYS A 136 -19.92 0.56 9.55
C CYS A 136 -20.84 1.79 9.57
N THR A 137 -20.40 2.92 10.13
CA THR A 137 -21.17 4.18 10.11
C THR A 137 -21.06 4.95 8.79
N LEU A 138 -20.07 4.64 7.95
CA LEU A 138 -19.81 5.37 6.72
C LEU A 138 -20.64 4.79 5.57
N ARG A 139 -21.39 5.65 4.88
CA ARG A 139 -22.10 5.27 3.65
C ARG A 139 -21.12 5.32 2.45
N PRO A 140 -20.87 4.20 1.75
CA PRO A 140 -20.03 4.23 0.54
C PRO A 140 -20.71 5.03 -0.57
N ARG A 141 -19.96 5.90 -1.25
CA ARG A 141 -20.46 6.68 -2.40
C ARG A 141 -19.99 6.12 -3.73
N THR A 142 -18.93 5.32 -3.71
CA THR A 142 -18.32 4.70 -4.88
C THR A 142 -18.01 3.22 -4.62
N LEU A 143 -17.79 2.45 -5.69
CA LEU A 143 -17.27 1.08 -5.56
C LEU A 143 -15.91 1.04 -4.86
N SER A 144 -15.08 2.07 -5.04
CA SER A 144 -13.81 2.20 -4.32
C SER A 144 -14.04 2.37 -2.82
N ASP A 145 -15.02 3.19 -2.41
CA ASP A 145 -15.38 3.33 -1.00
C ASP A 145 -15.83 1.99 -0.42
N LEU A 146 -16.74 1.28 -1.09
CA LEU A 146 -17.22 -0.03 -0.65
C LEU A 146 -16.07 -1.06 -0.55
N TYR A 147 -15.18 -1.08 -1.55
CA TYR A 147 -13.99 -1.92 -1.53
C TYR A 147 -13.11 -1.64 -0.32
N HIS A 148 -12.87 -0.36 0.01
CA HIS A 148 -12.02 -0.01 1.15
C HIS A 148 -12.70 -0.25 2.50
N LEU A 149 -13.99 0.07 2.64
CA LEU A 149 -14.75 -0.16 3.87
C LEU A 149 -14.87 -1.65 4.18
N SER A 150 -15.15 -2.50 3.18
CA SER A 150 -15.28 -3.95 3.40
C SER A 150 -13.97 -4.64 3.83
N ARG A 151 -12.81 -4.02 3.60
CA ARG A 151 -11.52 -4.51 4.13
C ARG A 151 -11.33 -4.22 5.62
N VAL A 152 -12.08 -3.25 6.15
CA VAL A 152 -12.07 -2.89 7.59
C VAL A 152 -13.21 -3.60 8.32
N ALA A 153 -14.40 -3.62 7.71
CA ALA A 153 -15.62 -4.22 8.22
C ALA A 153 -16.26 -5.13 7.15
N PRO A 154 -15.82 -6.41 7.05
CA PRO A 154 -16.36 -7.35 6.06
C PRO A 154 -17.87 -7.59 6.15
N GLU A 155 -18.45 -7.40 7.34
CA GLU A 155 -19.88 -7.52 7.62
C GLU A 155 -20.76 -6.61 6.74
N LEU A 156 -20.20 -5.53 6.19
CA LEU A 156 -20.87 -4.64 5.23
C LEU A 156 -21.31 -5.32 3.92
N LEU A 157 -20.74 -6.48 3.59
CA LEU A 157 -21.09 -7.24 2.40
C LEU A 157 -22.16 -8.31 2.66
N THR A 158 -22.52 -8.51 3.92
CA THR A 158 -23.46 -9.55 4.37
C THR A 158 -24.75 -9.01 4.97
N GLN A 159 -24.85 -7.68 5.10
CA GLN A 159 -26.06 -6.95 5.47
C GLN A 159 -26.81 -6.51 4.21
#